data_AF-A0A7K3Y285-F1
#
_entry.id   AF-A0A7K3Y285-F1
#
_cell.length_a   1.000
_cell.length_b   1.000
_cell.length_c   1.000
_cell.angle_alpha   90.00
_cell.angle_beta   90.00
_cell.angle_gamma   90.00
#
_symmetry.space_group_name_H-M   'P 1'
#
loop_
_entity.id
_entity.type
_entity.pdbx_description
1 polymer ?
#
loop_
_entity_poly.entity_id
_entity_poly.type
_entity_poly.pdbx_seq_one_letter_code
_entity_poly.pdbx_strand_id
1 'polypeptide(L)'
;ALALAGSVKRTDMDTDVLLAGALLHDIGKASCFRRQGFSFVALPEYTLVGHTALGAAALLRHSAGVDPARFNHLLHILMAHHGPYGEVKPRTPEAWAVHFADNASATLRGVCDDAGGLAPGEERQGSRTRQMVYRF
;
A
#
# COMPACT_ATOMS: atom_id res chain seq x y z
N ALA A 1 9.74 0.58 1.95
CA ALA A 1 10.16 0.10 0.61
C ALA A 1 11.66 0.27 0.40
N LEU A 2 12.20 1.49 0.38
CA LEU A 2 13.65 1.75 0.20
C LEU A 2 14.55 1.00 1.19
N ALA A 3 14.21 1.02 2.49
CA ALA A 3 14.98 0.29 3.51
C ALA A 3 15.03 -1.22 3.25
N LEU A 4 13.94 -1.80 2.73
CA LEU A 4 13.89 -3.22 2.37
C LEU A 4 14.77 -3.47 1.13
N ALA A 5 14.66 -2.62 0.10
CA ALA A 5 15.46 -2.72 -1.11
C ALA A 5 16.97 -2.62 -0.83
N GLY A 6 17.40 -1.65 -0.01
CA GLY A 6 18.80 -1.46 0.34
C GLY A 6 19.40 -2.59 1.19
N SER A 7 18.56 -3.41 1.84
CA SER A 7 19.02 -4.54 2.66
C SER A 7 19.32 -5.82 1.87
N VAL A 8 18.85 -5.93 0.63
CA VAL A 8 18.99 -7.13 -0.21
C VAL A 8 19.78 -6.81 -1.48
N LYS A 9 21.08 -7.08 -1.46
CA LYS A 9 22.02 -6.60 -2.50
C LYS A 9 22.27 -7.57 -3.67
N ARG A 10 21.35 -8.50 -3.93
CA ARG A 10 21.54 -9.55 -4.96
C ARG A 10 21.00 -9.18 -6.34
N THR A 11 20.14 -8.16 -6.44
CA THR A 11 19.60 -7.67 -7.70
C THR A 11 19.38 -6.18 -7.56
N ASP A 12 19.90 -5.39 -8.49
CA ASP A 12 19.65 -3.95 -8.48
C ASP A 12 18.17 -3.70 -8.78
N MET A 13 17.52 -3.00 -7.86
CA MET A 13 16.14 -2.58 -8.00
C MET A 13 16.11 -1.18 -8.62
N ASP A 14 15.19 -0.96 -9.56
CA ASP A 14 14.98 0.38 -10.10
C ASP A 14 14.35 1.26 -9.01
N THR A 15 15.16 2.14 -8.44
CA THR A 15 14.75 2.96 -7.29
C THR A 15 13.70 3.99 -7.67
N ASP A 16 13.72 4.51 -8.90
CA ASP A 16 12.70 5.46 -9.39
C ASP A 16 11.34 4.75 -9.48
N VAL A 17 11.33 3.54 -10.06
CA VAL A 17 10.12 2.73 -10.20
C VAL A 17 9.61 2.27 -8.84
N LEU A 18 10.50 1.87 -7.93
CA LEU A 18 10.13 1.51 -6.56
C LEU A 18 9.44 2.67 -5.83
N LEU A 19 10.02 3.87 -5.92
CA LEU A 19 9.49 5.06 -5.27
C LEU A 19 8.15 5.50 -5.87
N ALA A 20 8.08 5.59 -7.19
CA ALA A 20 6.85 5.95 -7.88
C ALA A 20 5.75 4.89 -7.63
N GLY A 21 6.09 3.61 -7.65
CA GLY A 21 5.18 2.52 -7.30
C GLY A 21 4.67 2.63 -5.86
N ALA A 22 5.55 2.91 -4.89
CA ALA A 22 5.15 3.11 -3.51
C ALA A 22 4.22 4.32 -3.33
N LEU A 23 4.42 5.41 -4.08
CA LEU A 23 3.56 6.60 -4.01
C LEU A 23 2.20 6.38 -4.69
N LEU A 24 2.17 5.60 -5.77
CA LEU A 24 1.01 5.49 -6.65
C LEU A 24 0.18 4.23 -6.45
N HIS A 25 0.65 3.24 -5.68
CA HIS A 25 -0.04 1.94 -5.54
C HIS A 25 -1.52 2.06 -5.17
N ASP A 26 -1.87 3.08 -4.37
CA ASP A 26 -3.21 3.32 -3.85
C ASP A 26 -3.92 4.53 -4.51
N ILE A 27 -3.39 5.07 -5.62
CA ILE A 27 -3.90 6.31 -6.23
C ILE A 27 -5.39 6.25 -6.60
N GLY A 28 -5.91 5.07 -6.91
CA GLY A 28 -7.33 4.87 -7.19
C GLY A 28 -8.25 5.21 -6.01
N LYS A 29 -7.75 5.18 -4.76
CA LYS A 29 -8.53 5.59 -3.58
C LYS A 29 -8.94 7.07 -3.66
N ALA A 30 -8.20 7.93 -4.38
CA ALA A 30 -8.51 9.35 -4.48
C ALA A 30 -9.90 9.64 -5.09
N SER A 31 -10.40 8.77 -5.97
CA SER A 31 -11.73 8.89 -6.58
C SER A 31 -12.80 8.01 -5.91
N CYS A 32 -12.44 7.31 -4.84
CA CYS A 32 -13.29 6.27 -4.23
C CYS A 32 -14.03 6.73 -2.97
N PHE A 33 -13.82 7.96 -2.51
CA PHE A 33 -14.42 8.46 -1.28
C PHE A 33 -15.02 9.84 -1.50
N ARG A 34 -16.16 10.09 -0.85
CA ARG A 34 -16.74 11.43 -0.73
C ARG A 34 -16.80 11.88 0.72
N ARG A 35 -16.66 13.19 0.93
CA ARG A 35 -16.84 13.79 2.25
C ARG A 35 -18.30 13.67 2.70
N GLN A 36 -18.52 13.25 3.94
CA GLN A 36 -19.81 13.29 4.63
C GLN A 36 -19.60 13.88 6.02
N GLY A 37 -19.96 15.16 6.19
CA GLY A 37 -19.66 15.91 7.41
C GLY A 37 -18.15 15.99 7.67
N PHE A 38 -17.73 15.50 8.84
CA PHE A 38 -16.32 15.41 9.26
C PHE A 38 -15.66 14.07 8.92
N SER A 39 -16.32 13.19 8.15
CA SER A 39 -15.80 11.89 7.76
C SER A 39 -15.80 11.70 6.24
N PHE A 40 -15.30 10.54 5.80
CA PHE A 40 -15.35 10.08 4.42
C PHE A 40 -16.14 8.77 4.35
N VAL A 41 -16.93 8.64 3.30
CA VAL A 41 -17.64 7.38 2.98
C VAL A 41 -17.18 6.85 1.65
N ALA A 42 -16.98 5.53 1.60
CA ALA A 42 -16.63 4.82 0.39
C ALA A 42 -17.79 4.94 -0.61
N LEU A 43 -17.45 5.23 -1.86
CA LEU A 43 -18.37 5.19 -2.98
C LEU A 43 -18.47 3.74 -3.50
N PRO A 44 -19.57 3.36 -4.20
CA PRO A 44 -19.75 2.01 -4.74
C PRO A 44 -18.56 1.54 -5.59
N GLU A 45 -17.90 2.43 -6.32
CA GLU A 45 -16.75 2.15 -7.16
C GLU A 45 -15.59 1.53 -6.37
N TYR A 46 -15.40 1.94 -5.10
CA TYR A 46 -14.38 1.37 -4.22
C TYR A 46 -14.58 -0.14 -4.03
N THR A 47 -15.82 -0.57 -3.79
CA THR A 47 -16.15 -1.94 -3.43
C THR A 47 -16.48 -2.81 -4.65
N LEU A 48 -17.10 -2.23 -5.67
CA LEU A 48 -17.59 -2.96 -6.84
C LEU A 48 -16.55 -3.07 -7.96
N VAL A 49 -15.70 -2.04 -8.14
CA VAL A 49 -14.65 -2.02 -9.18
C VAL A 49 -13.28 -2.26 -8.57
N GLY A 50 -13.03 -1.71 -7.39
CA GLY A 50 -11.75 -1.82 -6.70
C GLY A 50 -10.78 -0.71 -7.07
N HIS A 51 -10.03 -0.21 -6.08
CA HIS A 51 -9.13 0.92 -6.27
C HIS A 51 -7.93 0.60 -7.17
N THR A 52 -7.52 -0.66 -7.30
CA THR A 52 -6.43 -1.06 -8.21
C THR A 52 -6.83 -0.84 -9.67
N ALA A 53 -8.00 -1.33 -10.09
CA ALA A 53 -8.50 -1.14 -11.45
C ALA A 53 -8.70 0.35 -11.78
N LEU A 54 -9.29 1.11 -10.84
CA LEU A 54 -9.48 2.56 -11.00
C LEU A 54 -8.14 3.31 -11.06
N GLY A 55 -7.16 2.91 -10.25
CA GLY A 55 -5.81 3.45 -10.24
C GLY A 55 -5.08 3.19 -11.55
N ALA A 56 -5.17 1.97 -12.09
CA ALA A 56 -4.60 1.63 -13.39
C ALA A 56 -5.23 2.46 -14.52
N ALA A 57 -6.57 2.59 -14.53
CA ALA A 57 -7.28 3.44 -15.49
C ALA A 57 -6.87 4.93 -15.38
N ALA A 58 -6.55 5.40 -14.17
CA ALA A 58 -6.02 6.74 -13.95
C ALA A 58 -4.59 6.90 -14.49
N LEU A 59 -3.70 5.95 -14.20
CA LEU A 59 -2.30 6.00 -14.66
C LEU A 59 -2.17 5.87 -16.18
N LEU A 60 -3.00 5.06 -16.84
CA LEU A 60 -2.96 4.88 -18.29
C LEU A 60 -3.04 6.21 -19.08
N ARG A 61 -3.74 7.21 -18.54
CA ARG A 61 -3.86 8.55 -19.13
C ARG A 61 -2.57 9.39 -19.04
N HIS A 62 -1.60 8.96 -18.26
CA HIS A 62 -0.35 9.69 -17.96
C HIS A 62 0.90 8.92 -18.44
N SER A 63 0.75 8.01 -19.40
CA SER A 63 1.84 7.22 -19.96
C SER A 63 2.75 8.01 -20.92
N ALA A 64 2.29 9.15 -21.43
CA ALA A 64 3.03 9.95 -22.39
C ALA A 64 4.36 10.46 -21.81
N GLY A 65 5.45 10.20 -22.51
CA GLY A 65 6.80 10.63 -22.11
C GLY A 65 7.48 9.74 -21.06
N VAL A 66 6.83 8.67 -20.61
CA VAL A 66 7.44 7.65 -19.74
C VAL A 66 7.92 6.49 -20.59
N ASP A 67 9.12 5.96 -20.29
CA ASP A 67 9.60 4.72 -20.90
C ASP A 67 8.54 3.59 -20.76
N PRO A 68 8.13 2.92 -21.84
CA PRO A 68 7.06 1.93 -21.78
C PRO A 68 7.35 0.76 -20.82
N ALA A 69 8.61 0.34 -20.67
CA ALA A 69 8.96 -0.75 -19.77
C ALA A 69 8.81 -0.31 -18.30
N ARG A 70 9.34 0.87 -17.95
CA ARG A 70 9.14 1.49 -16.62
C ARG A 70 7.66 1.73 -16.32
N PHE A 71 6.89 2.20 -17.29
CA PHE A 71 5.46 2.43 -17.10
C PHE A 71 4.69 1.12 -16.84
N ASN A 72 4.99 0.06 -17.60
CA ASN A 72 4.40 -1.27 -17.36
C ASN A 72 4.80 -1.85 -16.00
N HIS A 73 6.04 -1.61 -15.54
CA HIS A 73 6.50 -2.01 -14.21
C HIS A 73 5.73 -1.27 -13.11
N LEU A 74 5.47 0.03 -13.28
CA LEU A 74 4.63 0.80 -12.36
C LEU A 74 3.19 0.29 -12.31
N LEU A 75 2.58 0.02 -13.47
CA LEU A 75 1.25 -0.59 -13.53
C LEU A 75 1.23 -1.95 -12.82
N HIS A 76 2.27 -2.77 -12.99
CA HIS A 76 2.38 -4.05 -12.31
C HIS A 76 2.48 -3.89 -10.79
N ILE A 77 3.30 -2.96 -10.28
CA ILE A 77 3.38 -2.67 -8.84
C ILE A 77 2.01 -2.25 -8.30
N LEU A 78 1.33 -1.33 -8.98
CA LEU A 78 0.00 -0.87 -8.59
C LEU A 78 -1.00 -2.02 -8.57
N MET A 79 -1.03 -2.88 -9.58
CA MET A 79 -1.99 -3.98 -9.62
C MET A 79 -1.66 -5.11 -8.64
N ALA A 80 -0.38 -5.28 -8.30
CA ALA A 80 0.09 -6.41 -7.50
C ALA A 80 0.33 -6.09 -6.01
N HIS A 81 0.19 -4.84 -5.54
CA HIS A 81 0.59 -4.44 -4.19
C HIS A 81 -0.15 -5.17 -3.05
N HIS A 82 -1.32 -5.76 -3.30
CA HIS A 82 -2.02 -6.65 -2.36
C HIS A 82 -1.32 -8.00 -2.15
N GLY A 83 -0.21 -8.22 -2.84
CA GLY A 83 0.68 -9.35 -2.60
C GLY A 83 0.05 -10.69 -2.98
N PRO A 84 0.27 -11.75 -2.18
CA PRO A 84 -0.24 -13.08 -2.48
C PRO A 84 -1.77 -13.17 -2.38
N TYR A 85 -2.47 -12.14 -1.91
CA TYR A 85 -3.93 -12.10 -1.77
C TYR A 85 -4.64 -11.38 -2.93
N GLY A 86 -3.93 -10.54 -3.68
CA GLY A 86 -4.49 -9.83 -4.83
C GLY A 86 -4.69 -10.71 -6.07
N GLU A 87 -5.48 -10.26 -7.05
CA GLU A 87 -5.66 -10.97 -8.33
C GLU A 87 -4.34 -11.07 -9.11
N VAL A 88 -3.61 -9.96 -9.22
CA VAL A 88 -2.26 -9.93 -9.77
C VAL A 88 -1.27 -10.17 -8.64
N LYS A 89 -0.43 -11.19 -8.79
CA LYS A 89 0.62 -11.51 -7.81
C LYS A 89 1.90 -10.72 -8.11
N PRO A 90 2.66 -10.26 -7.10
CA PRO A 90 3.96 -9.64 -7.33
C PRO A 90 4.91 -10.59 -8.06
N ARG A 91 5.61 -10.06 -9.06
CA ARG A 91 6.58 -10.80 -9.89
C ARG A 91 7.95 -10.12 -9.98
N THR A 92 8.12 -9.00 -9.31
CA THR A 92 9.36 -8.21 -9.29
C THR A 92 9.73 -7.91 -7.84
N PRO A 93 11.02 -7.72 -7.52
CA PRO A 93 11.44 -7.34 -6.18
C PRO A 93 10.82 -6.01 -5.74
N GLU A 94 10.57 -5.07 -6.66
CA GLU A 94 9.93 -3.78 -6.35
C GLU A 94 8.48 -3.97 -5.92
N ALA A 95 7.71 -4.81 -6.63
CA ALA A 95 6.33 -5.09 -6.25
C ALA A 95 6.24 -5.78 -4.87
N TRP A 96 7.15 -6.72 -4.59
CA TRP A 96 7.26 -7.32 -3.26
C TRP A 96 7.66 -6.32 -2.18
N ALA A 97 8.62 -5.44 -2.47
CA ALA A 97 9.07 -4.43 -1.52
C ALA A 97 7.98 -3.39 -1.21
N VAL A 98 7.14 -3.02 -2.18
CA VAL A 98 5.96 -2.17 -1.96
C VAL A 98 4.92 -2.90 -1.13
N HIS A 99 4.58 -4.15 -1.48
CA HIS A 99 3.63 -4.97 -0.70
C HIS A 99 4.04 -5.09 0.77
N PHE A 100 5.28 -5.50 1.05
CA PHE A 100 5.74 -5.65 2.42
C PHE A 100 5.79 -4.33 3.18
N ALA A 101 6.17 -3.24 2.51
CA ALA A 101 6.19 -1.93 3.12
C ALA A 101 4.79 -1.43 3.49
N ASP A 102 3.82 -1.62 2.59
CA ASP A 102 2.42 -1.26 2.84
C ASP A 102 1.83 -2.08 4.01
N ASN A 103 2.00 -3.41 3.97
CA ASN A 103 1.50 -4.29 5.02
C ASN A 103 2.15 -4.00 6.38
N ALA A 104 3.47 -3.75 6.41
CA ALA A 104 4.18 -3.38 7.63
C ALA A 104 3.68 -2.05 8.19
N SER A 105 3.48 -1.04 7.33
CA SER A 105 2.93 0.27 7.72
C SER A 105 1.53 0.14 8.31
N ALA A 106 0.63 -0.60 7.64
CA ALA A 106 -0.72 -0.84 8.11
C ALA A 106 -0.75 -1.59 9.46
N THR A 107 0.10 -2.61 9.61
CA THR A 107 0.24 -3.39 10.85
C THR A 107 0.73 -2.51 11.99
N LEU A 108 1.81 -1.75 11.77
CA LEU A 108 2.38 -0.84 12.77
C LEU A 108 1.35 0.23 13.18
N ARG A 109 0.60 0.77 12.23
CA ARG A 109 -0.47 1.72 12.56
C ARG A 109 -1.51 1.10 13.49
N GLY A 110 -1.94 -0.13 13.21
CA GLY A 110 -2.86 -0.87 14.08
C GLY A 110 -2.31 -1.07 15.50
N VAL A 111 -1.04 -1.46 15.62
CA VAL A 111 -0.36 -1.62 16.91
C VAL A 111 -0.30 -0.29 17.68
N CYS A 112 0.10 0.79 17.02
CA CYS A 112 0.15 2.12 17.62
C CYS A 112 -1.22 2.61 18.09
N ASP A 113 -2.27 2.39 17.29
CA ASP A 113 -3.64 2.77 17.65
C ASP A 113 -4.15 1.97 18.87
N ASP A 114 -3.88 0.65 18.93
CA ASP A 114 -4.27 -0.19 20.08
C ASP A 114 -3.47 0.15 21.35
N ALA A 115 -2.16 0.38 21.24
CA ALA A 115 -1.28 0.72 22.36
C ALA A 115 -1.48 2.15 22.87
N GLY A 116 -1.81 3.10 22.00
CA GLY A 116 -2.07 4.49 22.38
C GLY A 116 -3.24 4.67 23.36
N GLY A 117 -4.15 3.70 23.40
CA GLY A 117 -5.27 3.65 24.34
C GLY A 117 -4.99 2.95 25.68
N LEU A 118 -3.73 2.63 26.01
CA LEU A 118 -3.30 2.05 27.29
C LEU A 118 -2.59 3.07 28.17
N ALA A 119 -2.53 2.86 29.49
CA ALA A 119 -1.58 3.57 30.35
C ALA A 119 -0.18 2.92 30.26
N PRO A 120 0.91 3.66 30.52
CA PRO A 120 2.25 3.07 30.65
C PRO A 120 2.26 1.95 31.69
N GLY A 121 2.89 0.81 31.36
CA GLY A 121 2.93 -0.39 32.19
C GLY A 121 1.82 -1.40 31.93
N GLU A 122 0.82 -1.08 31.10
CA GLU A 122 -0.33 -1.94 30.86
C GLU A 122 -0.19 -2.83 29.61
N GLU A 123 -0.79 -4.01 29.67
CA GLU A 123 -0.95 -4.95 28.56
C GLU A 123 -2.44 -5.21 28.29
N ARG A 124 -2.82 -5.32 27.02
CA ARG A 124 -4.18 -5.71 26.61
C ARG A 124 -4.18 -6.35 25.24
N GLN A 125 -5.17 -7.20 24.97
CA GLN A 125 -5.47 -7.62 23.61
C GLN A 125 -6.02 -6.43 22.79
N GLY A 126 -5.30 -6.07 21.73
CA GLY A 126 -5.68 -5.03 20.79
C GLY A 126 -6.97 -5.35 20.05
N SER A 127 -7.84 -4.36 19.91
CA SER A 127 -9.12 -4.50 19.21
C SER A 127 -8.96 -4.55 17.69
N ARG A 128 -7.94 -3.85 17.17
CA ARG A 128 -7.65 -3.74 15.73
C ARG A 128 -6.76 -4.90 15.28
N THR A 129 -5.67 -5.11 16.01
CA THR A 129 -4.67 -6.12 15.67
C THR A 129 -5.05 -7.53 16.11
N ARG A 130 -5.94 -7.67 17.12
CA ARG A 130 -6.27 -8.93 17.81
C ARG A 130 -5.06 -9.59 18.51
N GLN A 131 -3.94 -8.89 18.61
CA GLN A 131 -2.71 -9.32 19.27
C GLN A 131 -2.58 -8.68 20.64
N MET A 132 -1.76 -9.26 21.52
CA MET A 132 -1.39 -8.59 22.77
C MET A 132 -0.48 -7.39 22.45
N VAL A 133 -0.81 -6.23 23.01
CA VAL A 133 0.01 -5.01 22.93
C VAL A 133 0.31 -4.51 24.32
N TYR A 134 1.52 -4.00 24.50
CA TYR A 134 2.02 -3.42 25.74
C TYR A 134 2.42 -1.97 25.49
N ARG A 135 2.10 -1.09 26.44
CA ARG A 135 2.60 0.28 26.43
C ARG A 135 3.67 0.40 27.50
N PHE A 136 4.90 0.66 27.06
CA PHE A 136 5.98 1.06 27.96
C PHE A 136 5.66 2.37 28.69
#